data_AF-A0A350IEZ9-F1
#
_entry.id   AF-A0A350IEZ9-F1
#
_cell.length_a   1.000
_cell.length_b   1.000
_cell.length_c   1.000
_cell.angle_alpha   90.00
_cell.angle_beta   90.00
_cell.angle_gamma   90.00
#
_symmetry.space_group_name_H-M   'P 1'
#
loop_
_entity.id
_entity.type
_entity.pdbx_description
1 polymer ?
#
loop_
_entity_poly.entity_id
_entity_poly.type
_entity_poly.pdbx_seq_one_letter_code
_entity_poly.pdbx_strand_id
1 'polypeptide(L)'
;MRSIMLTTVDNPFNPFTQFDEWYAFDIQHFYNTLGLVARFASFSEDLSDDELEAENQNAIARILAIDFEHKYKIVEEPIAAS
;
A
#
# COMPACT_ATOMS: atom_id res chain seq x y z
N MET A 1 6.52 15.97 1.90
CA MET A 1 5.68 14.83 2.34
C MET A 1 5.95 13.68 1.39
N ARG A 2 5.83 12.43 1.83
CA ARG A 2 6.06 11.22 1.01
C ARG A 2 4.75 10.44 0.97
N SER A 3 4.47 9.80 -0.16
CA SER A 3 3.39 8.82 -0.28
C SER A 3 3.97 7.43 -0.13
N ILE A 4 3.22 6.52 0.48
CA ILE A 4 3.67 5.14 0.68
C ILE A 4 2.67 4.13 0.11
N MET A 5 3.19 3.01 -0.39
CA MET A 5 2.39 1.86 -0.80
C MET A 5 2.96 0.57 -0.22
N LEU A 6 2.07 -0.35 0.14
CA LEU A 6 2.44 -1.70 0.54
C LEU A 6 2.64 -2.57 -0.70
N THR A 7 3.67 -3.40 -0.70
CA THR A 7 3.87 -4.46 -1.70
C THR A 7 4.45 -5.70 -1.04
N THR A 8 4.51 -6.82 -1.75
CA THR A 8 5.22 -8.01 -1.30
C THR A 8 6.71 -7.93 -1.63
N VAL A 9 7.53 -8.64 -0.87
CA VAL A 9 8.99 -8.63 -1.05
C VAL A 9 9.44 -9.10 -2.42
N ASP A 10 8.69 -10.01 -3.03
CA ASP A 10 8.95 -10.69 -4.30
C ASP A 10 8.36 -9.99 -5.53
N ASN A 11 7.48 -8.99 -5.36
CA ASN A 11 6.98 -8.19 -6.47
C ASN A 11 8.13 -7.31 -7.02
N PRO A 12 8.53 -7.47 -8.29
CA PRO A 12 9.69 -6.79 -8.84
C PRO A 12 9.36 -5.38 -9.38
N PHE A 13 8.09 -4.99 -9.39
CA PHE A 13 7.61 -3.76 -10.00
C PHE A 13 7.38 -2.67 -8.94
N ASN A 14 7.69 -1.42 -9.29
CA ASN A 14 7.38 -0.29 -8.41
C ASN A 14 5.87 0.04 -8.53
N PRO A 15 5.10 0.03 -7.43
CA PRO A 15 3.65 0.28 -7.46
C PRO A 15 3.26 1.70 -7.89
N PHE A 16 4.16 2.68 -7.80
CA PHE A 16 3.90 4.05 -8.26
C PHE A 16 4.18 4.24 -9.74
N THR A 17 5.26 3.67 -10.27
CA THR A 17 5.72 3.92 -11.65
C THR A 17 5.42 2.80 -12.63
N GLN A 18 5.08 1.61 -12.13
CA GLN A 18 4.79 0.38 -12.90
C GLN A 18 3.54 -0.31 -12.35
N PHE A 19 2.48 0.46 -12.12
CA PHE A 19 1.27 0.01 -11.42
C PHE A 19 0.62 -1.19 -12.10
N ASP A 20 0.53 -1.20 -13.43
CA ASP A 20 -0.14 -2.28 -14.16
C ASP A 20 0.60 -3.61 -14.02
N GLU A 21 1.93 -3.62 -14.18
CA GLU A 21 2.76 -4.81 -13.98
C GLU A 21 2.76 -5.27 -12.52
N TRP A 22 2.84 -4.30 -11.59
CA TRP A 22 2.77 -4.55 -10.16
C TRP A 22 1.45 -5.22 -9.77
N TYR A 23 0.33 -4.68 -10.23
CA TYR A 23 -1.01 -5.17 -9.92
C TYR A 23 -1.27 -6.53 -10.58
N ALA A 24 -0.83 -6.72 -11.83
CA ALA A 24 -0.92 -8.00 -12.50
C ALA A 24 -0.17 -9.10 -11.74
N PHE A 25 1.06 -8.83 -11.30
CA PHE A 25 1.83 -9.76 -10.47
C PHE A 25 1.11 -10.07 -9.16
N ASP A 26 0.62 -9.04 -8.46
CA ASP A 26 -0.06 -9.17 -7.17
C ASP A 26 -1.32 -10.05 -7.24
N ILE A 27 -2.13 -9.87 -8.28
CA ILE A 27 -3.34 -10.68 -8.50
C ILE A 27 -2.99 -12.11 -8.94
N GLN A 28 -2.01 -12.29 -9.83
CA GLN A 28 -1.59 -13.62 -10.28
C GLN A 28 -1.03 -14.49 -9.15
N HIS A 29 -0.42 -13.87 -8.13
CA HIS A 29 0.08 -14.55 -6.93
C HIS A 29 -0.94 -14.60 -5.79
N PHE A 30 -2.19 -14.17 -6.04
CA PHE A 30 -3.29 -14.15 -5.08
C PHE A 30 -3.00 -13.33 -3.81
N TYR A 31 -2.14 -12.31 -3.90
CA TYR A 31 -1.80 -11.47 -2.75
C TYR A 31 -2.90 -10.46 -2.43
N ASN A 32 -3.48 -9.85 -3.46
CA ASN A 32 -4.53 -8.84 -3.33
C ASN A 32 -4.14 -7.77 -2.28
N THR A 33 -2.96 -7.19 -2.44
CA THR A 33 -2.34 -6.29 -1.45
C THR A 33 -3.19 -5.03 -1.24
N LEU A 34 -3.80 -4.47 -2.30
CA LEU A 34 -4.74 -3.35 -2.16
C LEU A 34 -5.96 -3.74 -1.32
N GLY A 35 -6.54 -4.92 -1.57
CA GLY A 35 -7.65 -5.43 -0.79
C GLY A 35 -7.28 -5.73 0.67
N LEU A 36 -6.03 -6.13 0.92
CA LEU A 36 -5.51 -6.27 2.29
C LEU A 36 -5.46 -4.92 3.01
N VAL A 37 -4.87 -3.90 2.40
CA VAL A 37 -4.83 -2.54 2.96
C VAL A 37 -6.26 -2.03 3.23
N ALA A 38 -7.17 -2.19 2.28
CA ALA A 38 -8.56 -1.77 2.42
C ALA A 38 -9.32 -2.45 3.57
N ARG A 39 -8.95 -3.69 3.95
CA ARG A 39 -9.54 -4.37 5.13
C ARG A 39 -9.05 -3.80 6.46
N PHE A 40 -7.87 -3.20 6.48
CA PHE A 40 -7.30 -2.58 7.68
C PHE A 40 -7.61 -1.09 7.76
N ALA A 41 -7.82 -0.42 6.63
CA ALA A 41 -8.21 0.97 6.58
C ALA A 41 -9.67 1.18 7.01
N SER A 42 -9.91 2.24 7.76
CA SER A 42 -11.24 2.73 8.16
C SER A 42 -11.60 3.95 7.32
N PHE A 43 -11.79 3.77 6.02
CA PHE A 43 -12.18 4.85 5.12
C PHE A 43 -13.62 5.28 5.39
N SER A 44 -13.84 6.60 5.48
CA SER A 44 -15.15 7.25 5.51
C SER A 44 -15.19 8.32 4.42
N GLU A 45 -16.37 8.58 3.86
CA GLU A 45 -16.59 9.66 2.87
C GLU A 45 -16.35 11.06 3.47
N ASP A 46 -16.32 11.18 4.80
CA ASP A 46 -16.10 12.43 5.52
C ASP A 46 -14.61 12.78 5.73
N LEU A 47 -13.67 11.90 5.34
CA LEU A 47 -12.24 12.13 5.53
C LEU A 47 -11.70 13.09 4.45
N SER A 48 -10.88 14.04 4.88
CA SER A 48 -10.05 14.84 3.97
C SER A 48 -8.94 14.01 3.32
N ASP A 49 -8.33 14.52 2.24
CA ASP A 49 -7.23 13.85 1.55
C ASP A 49 -6.04 13.52 2.48
N ASP A 50 -5.72 14.43 3.42
CA ASP A 50 -4.66 14.21 4.41
C ASP A 50 -5.04 13.12 5.43
N GLU A 51 -6.30 13.05 5.84
CA GLU A 51 -6.80 12.00 6.73
C GLU A 51 -6.87 10.64 6.03
N LEU A 52 -7.22 10.62 4.74
CA LEU A 52 -7.19 9.42 3.91
C LEU A 52 -5.77 8.86 3.79
N GLU A 53 -4.78 9.73 3.52
CA GLU A 53 -3.37 9.32 3.46
C GLU A 53 -2.87 8.85 4.84
N ALA A 54 -3.22 9.55 5.92
CA ALA A 54 -2.86 9.12 7.28
C ALA A 54 -3.49 7.76 7.62
N GLU A 55 -4.75 7.51 7.24
CA GLU A 55 -5.40 6.23 7.49
C GLU A 55 -4.79 5.10 6.64
N ASN A 56 -4.40 5.39 5.41
CA ASN A 56 -3.65 4.46 4.57
C ASN A 56 -2.32 4.07 5.23
N GLN A 57 -1.56 5.05 5.73
CA GLN A 57 -0.32 4.81 6.48
C GLN A 57 -0.54 3.98 7.75
N ASN A 58 -1.59 4.28 8.51
CA ASN A 58 -1.97 3.54 9.70
C ASN A 58 -2.38 2.09 9.38
N ALA A 59 -3.08 1.85 8.28
CA ALA A 59 -3.45 0.52 7.83
C ALA A 59 -2.22 -0.31 7.48
N ILE A 60 -1.28 0.28 6.74
CA ILE A 60 0.00 -0.34 6.39
C ILE A 60 0.82 -0.68 7.65
N ALA A 61 0.92 0.25 8.60
CA ALA A 61 1.62 0.00 9.86
C ALA A 61 1.02 -1.18 10.64
N ARG A 62 -0.32 -1.30 10.67
CA ARG A 62 -1.02 -2.42 11.32
C ARG A 62 -0.77 -3.76 10.63
N ILE A 63 -0.69 -3.77 9.30
CA ILE A 63 -0.35 -4.99 8.53
C ILE A 63 1.07 -5.44 8.87
N LEU A 64 2.05 -4.52 8.85
CA LEU A 64 3.45 -4.84 9.15
C LEU A 64 3.66 -5.28 10.60
N ALA A 65 2.87 -4.76 11.54
CA ALA A 65 2.92 -5.16 12.95
C ALA A 65 2.58 -6.65 13.17
N ILE A 66 1.85 -7.27 12.23
CA ILE A 66 1.48 -8.70 12.29
C ILE A 66 2.13 -9.54 11.18
N ASP A 67 3.02 -8.96 10.37
CA ASP A 67 3.74 -9.65 9.29
C ASP A 67 5.01 -10.34 9.82
N PHE A 68 4.82 -11.44 10.57
CA PHE A 68 5.92 -12.19 11.16
C PHE A 68 6.79 -12.94 10.14
N GLU A 69 6.31 -13.12 8.91
CA GLU A 69 7.04 -13.80 7.82
C GLU A 69 7.82 -12.82 6.93
N HIS A 70 7.72 -11.51 7.20
CA HIS A 70 8.33 -10.45 6.39
C HIS A 70 7.96 -10.56 4.91
N LYS A 71 6.69 -10.88 4.65
CA LYS A 71 6.15 -10.98 3.29
C LYS A 71 6.01 -9.62 2.64
N TYR A 72 5.81 -8.56 3.42
CA TYR A 72 5.50 -7.23 2.92
C TYR A 72 6.64 -6.23 3.14
N LYS A 73 6.71 -5.24 2.25
CA LYS A 73 7.62 -4.09 2.33
C LYS A 73 6.89 -2.81 1.89
N ILE A 74 7.42 -1.67 2.32
CA ILE A 74 6.93 -0.35 1.90
C ILE A 74 7.75 0.13 0.71
N VAL A 75 7.08 0.72 -0.28
CA VAL A 75 7.69 1.60 -1.28
C VAL A 75 7.29 3.03 -0.94
N GLU A 76 8.26 3.95 -0.89
CA GLU A 76 8.03 5.37 -0.61
C GLU A 76 8.46 6.20 -1.81
N GLU A 77 7.62 7.15 -2.23
CA GLU A 77 7.96 8.12 -3.27
C GLU A 77 7.72 9.56 -2.76
N PRO A 78 8.47 10.56 -3.26
CA PRO A 78 8.16 11.96 -2.99
C PRO A 78 6.77 12.30 -3.51
N ILE A 79 5.98 13.07 -2.76
CA ILE A 79 4.75 13.65 -3.32
C ILE A 79 5.17 14.56 -4.47
N ALA A 80 4.71 14.25 -5.68
CA ALA A 80 4.90 15.13 -6.84
C ALA A 80 4.31 16.50 -6.49
N ALA A 81 5.12 17.55 -6.57
CA ALA A 81 4.63 18.91 -6.43
C ALA A 81 3.64 19.18 -7.57
N SER A 82 2.37 19.38 -7.21
CA SER A 82 1.30 19.77 -8.13
C SER A 82 1.56 21.13 -8.77
#